data_AF-A0A970AJD1-F1
#
_entry.id   AF-A0A970AJD1-F1
#
_cell.length_a   1.000
_cell.length_b   1.000
_cell.length_c   1.000
_cell.angle_alpha   90.00
_cell.angle_beta   90.00
_cell.angle_gamma   90.00
#
_symmetry.space_group_name_H-M   'P 1'
#
loop_
_entity.id
_entity.type
_entity.pdbx_description
1 polymer ?
#
loop_
_entity_poly.entity_id
_entity_poly.type
_entity_poly.pdbx_seq_one_letter_code
_entity_poly.pdbx_strand_id
1 'polypeptide(L)' 'MALWYCPVCGYEREARCKPQKCPQCEEKRDFAKKEEQEKKK' A
#
# COMPACT_ATOMS: atom_id res chain seq x y z
N MET A 1 2.92 -3.32 11.89
CA MET A 1 3.20 -2.59 10.63
C MET A 1 1.88 -2.41 9.89
N ALA A 2 1.86 -1.86 8.67
CA ALA A 2 0.67 -1.87 7.81
C ALA A 2 1.02 -2.44 6.43
N LEU A 3 0.18 -3.30 5.88
CA LEU A 3 0.26 -3.70 4.47
C LEU A 3 -0.25 -2.57 3.57
N TRP A 4 0.57 -2.19 2.59
CA TRP A 4 0.26 -1.20 1.58
C TRP A 4 0.29 -1.85 0.21
N TYR A 5 -0.75 -1.67 -0.58
CA TYR A 5 -0.80 -2.13 -1.97
C TYR A 5 -0.85 -0.93 -2.92
N CYS A 6 -0.25 -1.07 -4.09
CA CYS A 6 -0.33 -0.10 -5.17
C CYS A 6 -1.56 -0.44 -6.03
N PRO A 7 -2.57 0.42 -6.13
CA PRO A 7 -3.76 0.18 -6.95
C PRO A 7 -3.47 0.27 -8.46
N VAL A 8 -2.33 0.85 -8.84
CA VAL A 8 -1.93 1.01 -10.25
C VAL A 8 -1.32 -0.28 -10.82
N CYS A 9 -0.40 -0.91 -10.07
CA CYS A 9 0.35 -2.08 -10.55
C CYS A 9 0.13 -3.36 -9.71
N GLY A 10 -0.62 -3.27 -8.61
CA GLY A 10 -0.84 -4.39 -7.70
C GLY A 10 0.32 -4.70 -6.74
N TYR A 11 1.38 -3.89 -6.72
CA TYR A 11 2.55 -4.13 -5.85
C TYR A 11 2.21 -4.00 -4.36
N GLU A 12 2.59 -5.00 -3.54
CA GLU A 12 2.28 -5.04 -2.12
C GLU A 12 3.55 -4.96 -1.27
N ARG A 13 3.52 -4.16 -0.20
CA ARG A 13 4.62 -4.08 0.77
C ARG A 13 4.12 -3.80 2.17
N GLU A 14 4.77 -4.42 3.14
CA GLU A 14 4.57 -4.08 4.55
C GLU A 14 5.46 -2.89 4.92
N ALA A 15 4.87 -1.81 5.43
CA ALA A 15 5.60 -0.65 5.90
C ALA A 15 4.88 0.04 7.05
N ARG A 16 5.64 0.64 7.97
CA ARG A 16 5.05 1.43 9.07
C ARG A 16 4.36 2.70 8.58
N CYS A 17 4.91 3.33 7.55
CA CYS A 17 4.42 4.59 6.98
C CYS A 17 3.96 4.41 5.52
N LYS A 18 3.00 5.25 5.09
CA LYS A 18 2.49 5.25 3.72
C LYS A 18 3.65 5.50 2.72
N PRO A 19 3.85 4.61 1.74
CA PRO A 19 4.83 4.80 0.68
C PRO A 19 4.51 6.03 -0.17
N GLN A 20 5.50 6.88 -0.46
CA GLN A 20 5.30 8.03 -1.36
C GLN A 20 5.50 7.70 -2.85
N LYS A 21 6.25 6.64 -3.15
CA LYS A 21 6.54 6.19 -4.52
C LYS A 21 6.45 4.67 -4.62
N CYS A 22 5.95 4.20 -5.75
CA CYS A 22 5.97 2.78 -6.07
C CYS A 22 7.34 2.39 -6.64
N PRO A 23 8.02 1.35 -6.11
CA PRO A 23 9.27 0.88 -6.69
C PRO A 23 9.07 0.14 -8.03
N GLN A 24 7.84 -0.27 -8.35
CA GLN A 24 7.56 -1.09 -9.53
C GLN A 24 7.04 -0.29 -10.73
N CYS A 25 6.20 0.72 -10.48
CA CYS A 25 5.64 1.56 -11.55
C CYS A 25 6.02 3.04 -11.43
N GLU A 26 6.86 3.40 -10.45
CA GLU A 26 7.34 4.78 -10.19
C GLU A 26 6.25 5.83 -9.92
N GLU A 27 4.99 5.42 -9.88
CA GLU A 27 3.85 6.30 -9.62
C GLU A 27 3.91 6.94 -8.23
N LYS A 28 3.39 8.16 -8.17
CA LYS A 28 3.43 9.01 -6.98
C LYS A 28 2.19 8.79 -6.12
N ARG A 29 2.40 8.37 -4.87
CA ARG A 29 1.46 8.48 -3.72
C ARG A 29 0.15 7.67 -3.76
N ASP A 30 0.02 6.69 -4.63
CA ASP A 30 -1.23 5.91 -4.72
C ASP A 30 -1.34 4.70 -3.79
N PHE A 31 -0.40 4.45 -2.86
CA PHE A 31 -0.53 3.28 -1.99
C PHE A 31 -1.76 3.34 -1.07
N ALA A 32 -2.55 2.28 -1.12
CA ALA A 32 -3.73 2.04 -0.30
C ALA A 32 -3.41 1.00 0.78
N LYS A 33 -4.00 1.16 1.97
CA LYS A 33 -3.74 0.31 3.13
C LYS A 33 -4.64 -0.93 3.05
N LYS A 34 -4.05 -2.13 3.01
CA LYS A 34 -4.78 -3.39 2.82
C LYS A 34 -5.45 -3.88 4.12
N GLU A 35 -4.87 -3.57 5.27
CA GLU A 35 -5.30 -4.11 6.58
C GLU A 35 -6.55 -3.46 7.20
N GLU A 36 -7.06 -2.35 6.67
CA GLU A 36 -8.16 -1.64 7.34
C GLU A 36 -9.54 -2.31 7.17
N GLN A 37 -9.64 -3.38 6.39
CA GLN A 37 -10.90 -4.09 6.17
C GLN A 37 -11.16 -5.28 7.11
N GLU A 38 -10.16 -5.77 7.87
CA GLU A 38 -10.33 -7.06 8.57
C GLU A 38 -10.61 -6.97 10.09
N LYS A 39 -10.55 -5.79 10.71
CA LYS A 39 -10.77 -5.65 12.17
C LYS A 39 -12.19 -5.26 12.62
N LYS A 40 -13.20 -5.42 11.75
CA LYS A 40 -14.59 -5.07 12.09
C LYS A 40 -15.53 -6.27 12.29
N LYS A 41 -15.00 -7.48 12.51
CA LYS A 41 -15.81 -8.67 12.77
C LYS A 41 -15.61 -9.20 14.17
#